data_AF-A0A1V4SCW6-F1
#
_entry.id   AF-A0A1V4SCW6-F1
#
_cell.length_a   1.000
_cell.length_b   1.000
_cell.length_c   1.000
_cell.angle_alpha   90.00
_cell.angle_beta   90.00
_cell.angle_gamma   90.00
#
_symmetry.space_group_name_H-M   'P 1'
#
loop_
_entity.id
_entity.type
_entity.pdbx_description
1 polymer ?
#
loop_
_entity_poly.entity_id
_entity_poly.type
_entity_poly.pdbx_seq_one_letter_code
_entity_poly.pdbx_strand_id
1 'polypeptide(L)' 'MDPPQVALAARLLGIKKVIPMHYKTFPILEQDASSFKELVKKEVPGIEVVVLDPGQEYEM' A
#
# COMPACT_ATOMS: atom_id res chain seq x y z
N MET A 1 -5.61 0.55 7.37
CA MET A 1 -4.35 0.88 8.09
C MET A 1 -3.76 2.05 7.38
N ASP A 2 -3.40 3.09 8.12
CA ASP A 2 -3.01 4.36 7.52
C ASP A 2 -1.52 4.34 7.13
N PRO A 3 -1.08 5.16 6.15
CA PRO A 3 0.30 5.17 5.66
C PRO A 3 1.39 5.26 6.75
N PRO A 4 1.24 6.06 7.83
CA PRO A 4 2.25 6.11 8.90
C PRO A 4 2.40 4.77 9.66
N GLN A 5 1.30 4.04 9.83
CA GLN A 5 1.31 2.73 10.49
C GLN A 5 2.00 1.69 9.59
N VAL A 6 1.72 1.73 8.29
CA VAL A 6 2.38 0.87 7.30
C VAL A 6 3.87 1.16 7.24
N ALA A 7 4.27 2.42 7.25
CA ALA A 7 5.67 2.82 7.26
C ALA A 7 6.41 2.31 8.50
N LEU A 8 5.81 2.44 9.68
CA LEU A 8 6.35 1.89 10.92
C LEU A 8 6.54 0.38 10.82
N ALA A 9 5.49 -0.35 10.41
CA ALA A 9 5.56 -1.80 10.23
C ALA A 9 6.64 -2.21 9.22
N ALA A 10 6.71 -1.52 8.08
CA ALA A 10 7.69 -1.80 7.04
C ALA A 10 9.14 -1.61 7.52
N ARG A 11 9.41 -0.55 8.29
CA ARG A 11 10.72 -0.31 8.90
C ARG A 11 11.07 -1.38 9.94
N LEU A 12 10.11 -1.73 10.81
CA LEU A 12 10.33 -2.70 11.89
C LEU A 12 10.60 -4.11 11.35
N LEU A 13 9.91 -4.51 10.28
CA LEU A 13 9.94 -5.86 9.73
C LEU A 13 10.87 -5.98 8.52
N GLY A 14 11.53 -4.90 8.09
CA GLY A 14 12.41 -4.90 6.91
C GLY A 14 11.66 -5.20 5.60
N ILE A 15 10.40 -4.79 5.50
CA ILE A 15 9.54 -5.05 4.34
C ILE A 15 9.99 -4.21 3.14
N LYS A 16 10.12 -4.86 1.99
CA LYS A 16 10.50 -4.21 0.72
C LYS A 16 9.30 -3.91 -0.19
N LYS A 17 8.20 -4.63 -0.02
CA LYS A 17 7.02 -4.55 -0.87
C LYS A 17 5.74 -4.54 -0.03
N VAL A 18 4.79 -3.69 -0.36
CA VAL A 18 3.47 -3.63 0.26
C VAL A 18 2.37 -3.63 -0.79
N ILE A 19 1.30 -4.37 -0.53
CA ILE A 19 0.11 -4.44 -1.38
C ILE A 19 -1.03 -3.81 -0.58
N PRO A 20 -1.51 -2.59 -0.92
CA PRO A 20 -2.67 -2.02 -0.27
C PRO A 20 -3.90 -2.85 -0.62
N MET A 21 -4.74 -3.09 0.39
CA MET A 21 -6.01 -3.79 0.24
C MET A 21 -7.13 -2.94 0.86
N HIS A 22 -8.38 -3.36 0.65
CA HIS A 22 -9.55 -2.76 1.27
C HIS A 22 -9.80 -1.28 0.86
N TYR A 23 -9.66 -1.01 -0.44
CA TYR A 23 -10.03 0.25 -1.11
C TYR A 23 -10.82 -0.08 -2.39
N LYS A 24 -11.50 0.90 -3.00
CA LYS A 24 -12.21 0.79 -4.31
C LYS A 24 -13.33 -0.27 -4.40
N THR A 25 -13.64 -1.00 -3.33
CA THR A 25 -14.69 -2.05 -3.32
C THR A 25 -16.07 -1.55 -2.95
N PHE A 26 -16.18 -0.46 -2.18
CA PHE A 26 -17.44 0.15 -1.78
C PHE A 26 -17.38 1.67 -2.03
N PRO A 27 -18.52 2.33 -2.33
CA PRO A 27 -18.53 3.76 -2.65
C PRO A 27 -18.00 4.68 -1.54
N ILE A 28 -18.10 4.26 -0.28
CA ILE A 28 -17.63 5.01 0.89
C ILE A 28 -16.11 4.96 1.08
N LEU A 29 -15.43 4.01 0.42
CA LEU A 29 -13.99 3.86 0.53
C LEU A 29 -13.28 4.77 -0.48
N GLU A 30 -11.99 5.03 -0.22
CA GLU A 30 -11.11 5.65 -1.22
C GLU A 30 -11.13 4.83 -2.51
N GLN A 31 -11.39 5.50 -3.63
CA GLN A 31 -11.51 4.84 -4.94
C GLN A 31 -10.16 4.69 -5.66
N ASP A 32 -9.10 5.19 -5.05
CA ASP A 32 -7.76 5.19 -5.61
C ASP A 32 -6.70 4.98 -4.51
N ALA A 33 -5.57 4.37 -4.88
CA ALA A 33 -4.46 4.06 -3.98
C ALA A 33 -3.25 5.01 -4.16
N SER A 34 -3.35 6.04 -5.00
CA SER A 34 -2.20 6.92 -5.31
C SER A 34 -1.73 7.69 -4.08
N SER A 35 -2.66 8.26 -3.30
CA SER A 35 -2.35 8.98 -2.06
C SER A 35 -1.60 8.09 -1.06
N PHE A 36 -2.07 6.85 -0.88
CA PHE A 36 -1.41 5.84 -0.06
C PHE A 36 0.00 5.54 -0.55
N LYS A 37 0.16 5.32 -1.87
CA LYS A 37 1.45 5.03 -2.50
C LYS A 37 2.46 6.16 -2.30
N GLU A 38 2.05 7.40 -2.49
CA GLU A 38 2.90 8.57 -2.30
C GLU A 38 3.37 8.72 -0.85
N LEU A 39 2.44 8.60 0.10
CA LEU A 39 2.73 8.74 1.52
C LEU A 39 3.66 7.62 2.03
N VAL A 40 3.40 6.37 1.64
CA VAL A 40 4.26 5.24 2.04
C VAL A 40 5.66 5.35 1.43
N LYS A 41 5.79 5.76 0.16
CA LYS A 41 7.10 5.99 -0.47
C LYS A 41 7.87 7.14 0.16
N LYS A 42 7.19 8.20 0.59
CA LYS A 42 7.79 9.32 1.30
C LYS A 42 8.36 8.89 2.65
N GLU A 43 7.60 8.08 3.38
CA GLU A 43 8.01 7.59 4.70
C GLU A 43 9.07 6.47 4.62
N VAL A 44 9.00 5.58 3.64
CA VAL A 44 9.96 4.48 3.49
C VAL A 44 10.57 4.53 2.08
N PRO A 45 11.65 5.31 1.89
CA PRO A 45 12.32 5.39 0.59
C PRO A 45 12.75 4.02 0.08
N GLY A 46 12.43 3.72 -1.17
CA GLY A 46 12.77 2.44 -1.81
C GLY A 46 11.77 1.30 -1.59
N ILE A 47 10.71 1.52 -0.82
CA ILE A 47 9.62 0.54 -0.72
C ILE A 47 8.81 0.49 -2.03
N GLU A 48 8.48 -0.72 -2.45
CA GLU A 48 7.59 -0.95 -3.58
C GLU A 48 6.15 -1.01 -3.09
N VAL A 49 5.27 -0.21 -3.69
CA VAL A 49 3.83 -0.29 -3.44
C VAL A 49 3.19 -0.88 -4.68
N VAL A 50 2.74 -2.13 -4.57
CA VAL A 50 2.16 -2.92 -5.65
C VAL A 50 0.64 -2.79 -5.57
N VAL A 51 0.04 -2.05 -6.49
CA VAL A 51 -1.41 -1.85 -6.57
C VAL A 51 -1.98 -2.88 -7.51
N LEU A 52 -3.00 -3.62 -7.06
CA LEU A 52 -3.65 -4.68 -7.84
C LEU A 52 -5.13 -4.35 -8.05
N ASP A 53 -5.64 -4.63 -9.24
CA ASP A 53 -7.08 -4.65 -9.51
C ASP A 53 -7.70 -5.99 -9.08
N PRO A 54 -9.02 -6.03 -8.80
CA PRO A 54 -9.72 -7.27 -8.47
C PRO A 54 -9.51 -8.35 -9.53
N GLY A 55 -9.08 -9.53 -9.11
CA GLY A 55 -8.77 -10.65 -10.00
C GLY A 55 -7.35 -10.66 -10.58
N GLN A 56 -6.52 -9.66 -10.29
CA GLN A 56 -5.08 -9.73 -10.58
C GLN A 56 -4.37 -10.58 -9.52
N GLU A 57 -3.43 -11.39 -9.99
CA GLU A 57 -2.55 -12.19 -9.16
C GLU A 57 -1.17 -11.51 -9.09
N TYR A 58 -0.50 -11.67 -7.95
CA TYR A 58 0.87 -11.23 -7.76
C TYR A 58 1.73 -12.42 -7.37
N GLU A 59 2.70 -12.74 -8.23
CA GLU A 59 3.68 -13.79 -7.99
C GLU A 59 4.96 -13.20 -7.40
N MET A 60 5.55 -13.92 -6.44
CA MET A 60 6.59 -13.42 -5.54
C MET A 60 8.01 -13.76 -6.00
#